data_AF-A0A9D3Y1I1-F1
#
_entry.id   AF-A0A9D3Y1I1-F1
#
_cell.length_a   1.000
_cell.length_b   1.000
_cell.length_c   1.000
_cell.angle_alpha   90.00
_cell.angle_beta   90.00
_cell.angle_gamma   90.00
#
_symmetry.space_group_name_H-M   'P 1'
#
loop_
_entity.id
_entity.type
_entity.pdbx_description
1 polymer ?
#
loop_
_entity_poly.entity_id
_entity_poly.type
_entity_poly.pdbx_seq_one_letter_code
_entity_poly.pdbx_strand_id
1 'polypeptide(L)'
;MAVADLLTGGFDAVVRAIELTAGNHILVMPWSAGTQACKLQRSLVNACAMASNFLLATTSLDRAIVIAKPMIHFKRGFVMQKVLTASCWIISICGSIPVYISFHLKQYHVRGINIEICDA
;
A
#
# COMPACT_ATOMS: atom_id res chain seq x y z
N MET A 1 -5.55 0.69 -9.60
CA MET A 1 -6.63 1.14 -8.70
C MET A 1 -7.32 -0.09 -8.15
N ALA A 2 -8.32 -0.70 -8.81
CA ALA A 2 -9.03 -1.88 -8.27
C ALA A 2 -8.13 -3.02 -7.76
N VAL A 3 -7.04 -3.35 -8.48
CA VAL A 3 -6.08 -4.38 -8.03
C VAL A 3 -5.31 -3.93 -6.77
N ALA A 4 -4.90 -2.66 -6.69
CA ALA A 4 -4.23 -2.12 -5.51
C ALA A 4 -5.19 -2.06 -4.32
N ASP A 5 -6.44 -1.66 -4.53
CA ASP A 5 -7.48 -1.60 -3.50
C ASP A 5 -7.83 -3.00 -2.99
N LEU A 6 -7.93 -4.00 -3.89
CA LEU A 6 -8.17 -5.40 -3.55
C LEU A 6 -6.99 -6.01 -2.79
N LEU A 7 -5.75 -5.74 -3.21
CA LEU A 7 -4.56 -6.22 -2.53
C LEU A 7 -4.43 -5.61 -1.13
N THR A 8 -4.69 -4.30 -0.99
CA THR A 8 -4.59 -3.62 0.30
C THR A 8 -5.71 -4.06 1.24
N GLY A 9 -6.96 -4.04 0.76
CA GLY A 9 -8.12 -4.45 1.53
C GLY A 9 -8.07 -5.93 1.90
N GLY A 10 -7.60 -6.80 0.98
CA GLY A 10 -7.41 -8.21 1.24
C GLY A 10 -6.33 -8.49 2.28
N PHE A 11 -5.16 -7.85 2.15
CA PHE A 11 -4.07 -8.04 3.11
C PHE A 11 -4.41 -7.48 4.50
N ASP A 12 -5.04 -6.31 4.56
CA ASP A 12 -5.50 -5.70 5.82
C ASP A 12 -6.60 -6.54 6.48
N ALA A 13 -7.56 -7.05 5.70
CA ALA A 13 -8.59 -7.95 6.21
C ALA A 13 -8.01 -9.26 6.74
N VAL A 14 -6.99 -9.83 6.09
CA VAL A 14 -6.31 -11.05 6.55
C VAL A 14 -5.58 -10.79 7.86
N VAL A 15 -4.80 -9.71 7.96
CA VAL A 15 -4.10 -9.35 9.21
C VAL A 15 -5.12 -9.14 10.33
N ARG A 16 -6.20 -8.38 10.08
CA ARG A 16 -7.25 -8.16 11.08
C ARG A 16 -7.99 -9.44 11.45
N ALA A 17 -8.22 -10.37 10.52
CA ALA A 17 -8.83 -11.66 10.82
C ALA A 17 -7.93 -12.53 11.70
N ILE A 18 -6.61 -12.52 11.45
CA ILE A 18 -5.62 -13.20 12.30
C ILE A 18 -5.63 -12.58 13.70
N GLU A 19 -5.61 -11.25 13.81
CA GLU A 19 -5.61 -10.54 15.10
C GLU A 19 -6.96 -10.69 15.86
N LEU A 20 -8.10 -10.78 15.15
CA LEU A 20 -9.41 -11.06 15.75
C LEU A 20 -9.49 -12.46 16.37
N THR A 21 -8.79 -13.42 15.76
CA THR A 21 -8.70 -14.80 16.29
C THR A 21 -7.82 -14.86 17.53
N ALA A 22 -6.93 -13.88 17.74
CA ALA A 22 -6.04 -13.76 18.89
C ALA A 22 -6.71 -13.16 20.16
N GLY A 23 -8.00 -12.78 20.10
CA GLY A 23 -8.85 -12.65 21.29
C GLY A 23 -8.42 -11.61 22.34
N ASN A 24 -7.77 -10.51 21.97
CA ASN A 24 -7.38 -9.48 22.94
C ASN A 24 -8.31 -8.25 22.86
N HIS A 25 -9.12 -8.04 23.91
CA HIS A 25 -10.14 -7.00 24.06
C HIS A 25 -9.59 -5.58 24.32
N ILE A 26 -8.33 -5.31 23.99
CA ILE A 26 -7.65 -4.04 24.31
C ILE A 26 -7.67 -3.15 23.06
N LEU A 27 -8.08 -1.88 23.23
CA LEU A 27 -8.09 -0.80 22.23
C LEU A 27 -6.74 -0.53 21.54
N VAL A 28 -5.69 -1.24 21.93
CA VAL A 28 -4.34 -1.22 21.35
C VAL A 28 -4.06 -2.64 20.92
N MET A 29 -4.13 -2.93 19.61
CA MET A 29 -3.83 -4.27 19.10
C MET A 29 -2.31 -4.49 19.21
N PRO A 30 -1.83 -5.37 20.13
CA PRO A 30 -0.43 -5.75 20.13
C PRO A 30 -0.13 -6.45 18.80
N TRP A 31 0.93 -6.03 18.13
CA TRP A 31 1.33 -6.63 16.86
C TRP A 31 1.90 -8.03 17.12
N SER A 32 1.14 -9.08 16.80
CA SER A 32 1.52 -10.46 17.11
C SER A 32 2.22 -11.18 15.94
N ALA A 33 2.08 -10.65 14.72
CA ALA A 33 2.60 -11.27 13.49
C ALA A 33 4.12 -11.13 13.28
N GLY A 34 4.84 -10.52 14.23
CA GLY A 34 6.30 -10.36 14.21
C GLY A 34 6.83 -9.23 13.31
N THR A 35 8.11 -8.91 13.45
CA THR A 35 8.75 -7.72 12.84
C THR A 35 8.66 -7.68 11.31
N GLN A 36 8.80 -8.84 10.65
CA GLN A 36 8.78 -8.92 9.18
C GLN A 36 7.40 -8.64 8.61
N ALA A 37 6.35 -9.16 9.25
CA ALA A 37 4.97 -8.92 8.82
C ALA A 37 4.60 -7.44 8.98
N CYS A 38 5.08 -6.77 10.03
CA CYS A 38 4.81 -5.35 10.16
C CYS A 38 5.46 -4.53 9.04
N LYS A 39 6.77 -4.74 8.84
CA LYS A 39 7.51 -4.05 7.77
C LYS A 39 6.82 -4.24 6.43
N LEU A 40 6.38 -5.47 6.16
CA LEU A 40 5.69 -5.84 4.93
C LEU A 40 4.33 -5.15 4.82
N GLN A 41 3.47 -5.20 5.84
CA GLN A 41 2.16 -4.53 5.79
C GLN A 41 2.32 -3.03 5.59
N ARG A 42 3.20 -2.37 6.35
CA ARG A 42 3.36 -0.92 6.26
C ARG A 42 3.92 -0.48 4.90
N SER A 43 4.89 -1.23 4.37
CA SER A 43 5.44 -1.05 3.03
C SER A 43 4.39 -1.25 1.94
N LEU A 44 3.57 -2.31 2.03
CA LEU A 44 2.48 -2.61 1.09
C LEU A 44 1.41 -1.51 1.08
N VAL A 45 0.95 -1.07 2.26
CA VAL A 45 -0.03 0.01 2.37
C VAL A 45 0.50 1.29 1.70
N ASN A 46 1.76 1.64 1.96
CA ASN A 46 2.39 2.79 1.33
C ASN A 46 2.55 2.62 -0.20
N ALA A 47 2.97 1.45 -0.66
CA ALA A 47 3.14 1.14 -2.09
C ALA A 47 1.80 1.20 -2.83
N CYS A 48 0.73 0.69 -2.23
CA CYS A 48 -0.59 0.74 -2.85
C CYS A 48 -1.14 2.15 -2.89
N ALA A 49 -0.98 2.94 -1.82
CA ALA A 49 -1.41 4.34 -1.79
C ALA A 49 -0.69 5.18 -2.86
N MET A 50 0.63 5.05 -2.96
CA MET A 50 1.44 5.70 -4.00
C MET A 50 1.00 5.25 -5.41
N ALA A 51 0.81 3.95 -5.64
CA ALA A 51 0.37 3.42 -6.93
C ALA A 51 -1.03 3.94 -7.32
N SER A 52 -1.97 4.01 -6.38
CA SER A 52 -3.30 4.57 -6.61
C SER A 52 -3.23 6.06 -6.98
N ASN A 53 -2.41 6.86 -6.29
CA ASN A 53 -2.20 8.27 -6.61
C ASN A 53 -1.58 8.46 -8.01
N PHE A 54 -0.55 7.68 -8.35
CA PHE A 54 0.03 7.74 -9.68
C PHE A 54 -0.97 7.33 -10.75
N LEU A 55 -1.71 6.24 -10.57
CA LEU A 55 -2.73 5.81 -11.54
C LEU A 55 -3.87 6.82 -11.68
N LEU A 56 -4.28 7.47 -10.58
CA LEU A 56 -5.25 8.57 -10.61
C LEU A 56 -4.72 9.76 -11.44
N ALA A 57 -3.46 10.15 -11.23
CA ALA A 57 -2.83 11.22 -12.01
C ALA A 57 -2.69 10.86 -13.50
N THR A 58 -2.26 9.64 -13.81
CA THR A 58 -2.10 9.19 -15.20
C THR A 58 -3.45 9.11 -15.92
N THR A 59 -4.51 8.66 -15.23
CA THR A 59 -5.86 8.57 -15.81
C THR A 59 -6.52 9.94 -15.95
N SER A 60 -6.30 10.88 -15.04
CA SER A 60 -6.80 12.24 -15.17
C SER A 60 -6.13 12.98 -16.33
N LEU A 61 -4.80 12.82 -16.49
CA LEU A 61 -4.06 13.35 -17.64
C LEU A 61 -4.49 12.71 -18.95
N ASP A 62 -4.71 11.40 -18.98
CA ASP A 62 -5.18 10.69 -20.16
C ASP A 62 -6.52 11.28 -20.64
N ARG A 63 -7.49 11.47 -19.72
CA ARG A 63 -8.79 12.10 -20.01
C ARG A 63 -8.64 13.57 -20.46
N ALA A 64 -7.78 14.35 -19.81
CA ALA A 64 -7.54 15.73 -20.20
C ALA A 64 -6.97 15.84 -21.63
N ILE A 65 -6.08 14.92 -22.01
CA ILE A 65 -5.51 14.87 -23.36
C ILE A 65 -6.55 14.43 -24.39
N VAL A 66 -7.46 13.49 -24.05
CA VAL A 66 -8.57 13.10 -24.94
C VAL A 66 -9.42 14.32 -25.29
N ILE A 67 -9.79 15.10 -24.27
CA ILE A 67 -10.65 16.27 -24.43
C ILE A 67 -9.93 17.39 -25.21
N ALA A 68 -8.66 17.63 -24.89
CA ALA A 68 -7.89 18.71 -25.51
C ALA A 68 -7.43 18.40 -26.96
N LYS A 69 -7.09 17.15 -27.27
CA LYS A 69 -6.55 16.74 -28.58
C LYS A 69 -7.04 15.35 -29.00
N PRO A 70 -8.31 15.23 -29.46
CA PRO A 70 -8.91 13.93 -29.78
C PRO A 70 -8.17 13.14 -30.88
N MET A 71 -7.57 13.83 -31.86
CA MET A 71 -6.87 13.16 -32.98
C MET A 71 -5.54 12.49 -32.61
N ILE A 72 -4.87 12.95 -31.55
CA ILE A 72 -3.57 12.38 -31.13
C ILE A 72 -3.79 11.11 -30.30
N HIS A 73 -4.89 11.08 -29.54
CA HIS A 73 -5.18 9.97 -28.63
C HIS A 73 -5.56 8.68 -29.37
N PHE A 74 -6.18 8.78 -30.54
CA PHE A 74 -6.52 7.61 -31.38
C PHE A 74 -5.28 6.80 -31.84
N LYS A 75 -4.10 7.42 -31.89
CA LYS A 75 -2.82 6.75 -32.20
C LYS A 75 -2.11 6.17 -30.98
N ARG A 76 -2.54 6.51 -29.76
CA ARG A 76 -1.92 6.04 -28.52
C ARG A 76 -2.39 4.62 -28.23
N GLY A 77 -1.64 3.64 -28.72
CA GLY A 77 -1.99 2.23 -28.60
C GLY A 77 -1.99 1.71 -27.15
N PHE A 78 -2.77 0.63 -26.93
CA PHE A 78 -2.87 -0.11 -25.65
C PHE A 78 -1.52 -0.48 -25.00
N VAL A 79 -0.46 -0.60 -25.80
CA VAL A 79 0.90 -0.92 -25.33
C VAL A 79 1.47 0.22 -24.47
N MET A 80 1.29 1.47 -24.87
CA MET A 80 1.81 2.62 -24.11
C MET A 80 1.12 2.77 -22.76
N GLN A 81 -0.19 2.49 -22.68
CA GLN A 81 -0.93 2.48 -21.42
C GLN A 81 -0.46 1.36 -20.48
N LYS A 82 -0.13 0.18 -21.02
CA LYS A 82 0.45 -0.91 -20.24
C LYS A 82 1.83 -0.56 -19.68
N VAL A 83 2.69 0.06 -20.49
CA VAL A 83 4.02 0.50 -20.06
C VAL A 83 3.92 1.57 -18.96
N LEU A 84 3.04 2.57 -19.13
CA LEU A 84 2.80 3.58 -18.09
C LEU A 84 2.33 2.95 -16.78
N THR A 85 1.38 2.02 -16.86
CA THR A 85 0.88 1.30 -15.69
C THR A 85 2.00 0.52 -15.00
N ALA A 86 2.81 -0.23 -15.76
CA ALA A 86 3.94 -0.98 -15.21
C ALA A 86 4.98 -0.05 -14.55
N SER A 87 5.26 1.10 -15.16
CA SER A 87 6.20 2.09 -14.59
C SER A 87 5.71 2.67 -13.27
N CYS A 88 4.41 2.95 -13.12
CA CYS A 88 3.83 3.42 -11.86
C CYS A 88 4.02 2.39 -10.73
N TRP A 89 3.86 1.09 -11.04
CA TRP A 89 4.11 0.02 -10.07
C TRP A 89 5.57 -0.04 -9.63
N ILE A 90 6.52 0.02 -10.58
CA ILE A 90 7.95 -0.03 -10.27
C ILE A 90 8.35 1.16 -9.38
N ILE A 91 7.93 2.38 -9.74
CA ILE A 91 8.22 3.59 -8.95
C ILE A 91 7.63 3.47 -7.55
N SER A 92 6.41 2.95 -7.45
CA SER A 92 5.75 2.78 -6.16
C SER A 92 6.45 1.77 -5.25
N ILE A 93 6.91 0.64 -5.81
CA ILE A 93 7.69 -0.36 -5.07
C ILE A 93 9.02 0.24 -4.60
N CYS A 94 9.73 0.96 -5.48
CA CYS A 94 10.96 1.64 -5.11
C CYS A 94 10.75 2.68 -3.99
N GLY A 95 9.65 3.44 -4.05
CA GLY A 95 9.29 4.43 -3.03
C GLY A 95 8.94 3.83 -1.66
N SER A 96 8.58 2.55 -1.60
CA SER A 96 8.27 1.86 -0.34
C SER A 96 9.46 1.18 0.32
N ILE A 97 10.62 1.10 -0.35
CA ILE A 97 11.89 0.61 0.24
C ILE A 97 12.28 1.39 1.50
N PRO A 98 12.29 2.74 1.54
CA PRO A 98 12.64 3.47 2.76
C PRO A 98 11.67 3.17 3.90
N VAL A 99 10.37 3.03 3.62
CA VAL A 99 9.35 2.65 4.61
C VAL A 99 9.63 1.27 5.18
N TYR A 100 10.03 0.31 4.35
CA TYR A 100 10.38 -1.03 4.80
C TYR A 100 11.57 -1.04 5.78
N ILE A 101 12.55 -0.15 5.57
CA ILE A 101 13.74 -0.05 6.43
C ILE A 101 13.43 0.71 7.72
N SER A 102 12.61 1.76 7.67
CA SER A 102 12.32 2.59 8.84
C SER A 102 11.46 1.90 9.91
N PHE A 103 10.48 1.08 9.53
CA PHE A 103 9.56 0.50 10.52
C PHE A 103 10.18 -0.67 11.28
N HIS A 104 10.13 -0.66 12.61
CA HIS A 104 10.62 -1.74 13.46
C HIS A 104 9.61 -2.09 14.56
N LEU A 105 9.70 -3.33 15.06
CA LEU A 105 8.91 -3.76 16.20
C LEU A 105 9.57 -3.20 17.48
N LYS A 106 8.87 -2.34 18.21
CA LYS A 106 9.33 -1.83 19.51
C LYS A 106 8.45 -2.43 20.60
N GLN A 107 9.11 -2.96 21.63
CA GLN A 107 8.42 -3.47 22.81
C GLN A 107 8.26 -2.33 23.81
N TYR A 108 7.03 -2.06 24.20
CA TYR A 108 6.68 -1.05 25.20
C TYR A 108 6.13 -1.74 26.45
N HIS A 109 6.70 -1.39 27.60
CA HIS A 109 6.21 -1.88 28.90
C HIS A 109 5.25 -0.86 29.50
N VAL A 110 3.95 -1.10 29.38
CA VAL A 110 2.91 -0.19 29.89
C VAL A 110 2.08 -0.92 30.94
N ARG A 111 2.05 -0.39 32.17
CA ARG A 111 1.25 -0.95 33.29
C ARG A 111 1.44 -2.46 33.53
N GLY A 112 2.68 -2.96 33.48
CA GLY A 112 2.98 -4.37 33.75
C GLY A 112 2.68 -5.34 32.59
N ILE A 113 2.21 -4.84 31.44
CA ILE A 113 1.95 -5.62 30.24
C ILE A 113 3.01 -5.25 29.18
N ASN A 114 3.60 -6.27 28.55
CA ASN A 114 4.50 -6.09 27.41
C ASN A 114 3.66 -6.00 26.13
N ILE A 115 3.68 -4.85 25.46
CA ILE A 115 2.94 -4.59 24.22
C ILE A 115 3.95 -4.40 23.09
N GLU A 116 3.81 -5.16 22.03
CA GLU A 116 4.62 -4.98 20.82
C GLU A 116 3.88 -4.04 19.88
N ILE A 117 4.48 -2.89 19.58
CA ILE A 117 3.90 -1.90 18.66
C ILE A 117 4.88 -1.75 17.50
N CYS A 118 4.34 -1.69 16.29
CA CYS A 118 5.14 -1.40 15.14
C CYS A 118 5.24 0.10 14.90
N ASP A 119 6.46 0.62 14.97
CA ASP A 119 6.76 2.04 14.99
C ASP A 119 8.03 2.32 14.17
N ALA A 120 8.17 3.53 13.64
CA ALA A 120 9.31 3.93 12.80
C ALA A 120 10.50 4.49 13.60
#